data_AF-A0A2Z6I7Q6-F1
#
_entry.id   AF-A0A2Z6I7Q6-F1
#
_cell.length_a   1.000
_cell.length_b   1.000
_cell.length_c   1.000
_cell.angle_alpha   90.00
_cell.angle_beta   90.00
_cell.angle_gamma   90.00
#
_symmetry.space_group_name_H-M   'P 1'
#
loop_
_entity.id
_entity.type
_entity.pdbx_description
1 polymer ?
#
loop_
_entity_poly.entity_id
_entity_poly.type
_entity_poly.pdbx_seq_one_letter_code
_entity_poly.pdbx_strand_id
1 'polypeptide(L)'
;MKHCFIAALTALMLIPGVQAATEQSVRDNLMKSTGLKAEAVRPAPVKGLWEVVIQDRIFYVDDDVKVVFSGSLIDTATKTNLTQERLREVARDNWKKWPFEDAVKQVFGKGEREVIVFSDANCTYCRMMEDTFAAAGNLTVYTFIVPMLRGETNNREIVCSKDPAEAWHNWMARGIAPAPAPEGCDASVLQRNARLMSRYNITGAPTLFFPSGDRMTGAMTPEQLESMLQR
;
A
#
# COMPACT_ATOMS: atom_id res chain seq x y z
N MET A 1 -73.25 -11.91 47.26
CA MET A 1 -71.82 -11.54 47.16
C MET A 1 -71.21 -12.26 45.96
N LYS A 2 -71.08 -11.59 44.82
CA LYS A 2 -70.46 -12.15 43.60
C LYS A 2 -69.07 -11.55 43.47
N HIS A 3 -68.02 -12.38 43.55
CA HIS A 3 -66.63 -11.94 43.39
C HIS A 3 -66.23 -12.13 41.92
N CYS A 4 -65.87 -11.04 41.27
CA CYS A 4 -65.37 -11.00 39.90
C CYS A 4 -63.84 -11.07 39.97
N PHE A 5 -63.24 -12.17 39.49
CA PHE A 5 -61.79 -12.30 39.35
C PHE A 5 -61.38 -11.71 37.99
N ILE A 6 -60.66 -10.59 38.01
CA ILE A 6 -60.01 -10.03 36.82
C ILE A 6 -58.59 -10.61 36.76
N ALA A 7 -58.33 -11.45 35.77
CA ALA A 7 -56.99 -11.93 35.44
C ALA A 7 -56.24 -10.85 34.65
N ALA A 8 -55.18 -10.30 35.22
CA ALA A 8 -54.31 -9.33 34.56
C ALA A 8 -53.30 -10.07 33.67
N LEU A 9 -53.49 -9.99 32.35
CA LEU A 9 -52.55 -10.49 31.34
C LEU A 9 -51.37 -9.50 31.24
N THR A 10 -50.20 -9.86 31.76
CA THR A 10 -48.97 -9.05 31.63
C THR A 10 -48.34 -9.32 30.26
N ALA A 11 -48.47 -8.37 29.34
CA ALA A 11 -47.80 -8.42 28.04
C ALA A 11 -46.31 -8.09 28.22
N LEU A 12 -45.46 -9.10 28.03
CA LEU A 12 -43.99 -8.96 28.01
C LEU A 12 -43.59 -8.26 26.70
N MET A 13 -43.34 -6.95 26.73
CA MET A 13 -42.79 -6.22 25.59
C MET A 13 -41.37 -6.71 25.30
N LEU A 14 -41.18 -7.44 24.19
CA LEU A 14 -39.87 -7.62 23.57
C LEU A 14 -39.41 -6.25 23.04
N ILE A 15 -38.48 -5.61 23.77
CA ILE A 15 -37.74 -4.47 23.24
C ILE A 15 -36.80 -5.05 22.16
N PRO A 16 -36.92 -4.65 20.89
CA PRO A 16 -35.93 -5.03 19.89
C PRO A 16 -34.59 -4.46 20.32
N GLY A 17 -33.66 -5.33 20.70
CA GLY A 17 -32.31 -4.92 21.06
C GLY A 17 -31.69 -4.20 19.88
N VAL A 18 -31.16 -2.99 20.12
CA VAL A 18 -30.27 -2.33 19.16
C VAL A 18 -29.09 -3.28 18.98
N GLN A 19 -29.05 -3.98 17.86
CA GLN A 19 -27.99 -4.93 17.57
C GLN A 19 -26.73 -4.13 17.31
N ALA A 20 -25.77 -4.20 18.23
CA ALA A 20 -24.49 -3.53 18.05
C ALA A 20 -23.85 -4.01 16.75
N ALA A 21 -23.25 -3.09 16.00
CA ALA A 21 -22.54 -3.44 14.78
C ALA A 21 -21.44 -4.48 15.07
N THR A 22 -21.29 -5.40 14.14
CA THR A 22 -20.25 -6.42 14.14
C THR A 22 -19.34 -6.18 12.94
N GLU A 23 -18.14 -6.76 12.97
CA GLU A 23 -17.23 -6.71 11.81
C GLU A 23 -17.92 -7.19 10.52
N GLN A 24 -18.68 -8.30 10.63
CA GLN A 24 -19.37 -8.87 9.48
C GLN A 24 -20.49 -7.95 8.96
N SER A 25 -21.31 -7.37 9.84
CA SER A 25 -22.36 -6.46 9.39
C SER A 25 -21.81 -5.21 8.70
N VAL A 26 -20.67 -4.69 9.16
CA VAL A 26 -19.99 -3.55 8.51
C VAL A 26 -19.45 -3.96 7.13
N ARG A 27 -18.85 -5.16 7.01
CA ARG A 27 -18.41 -5.70 5.70
C ARG A 27 -19.57 -5.85 4.72
N ASP A 28 -20.69 -6.41 5.18
CA ASP A 28 -21.88 -6.65 4.35
C ASP A 28 -22.51 -5.31 3.92
N ASN A 29 -22.60 -4.36 4.84
CA ASN A 29 -23.12 -3.02 4.55
C ASN A 29 -22.24 -2.27 3.56
N LEU A 30 -20.91 -2.32 3.71
CA LEU A 30 -19.98 -1.73 2.74
C LEU A 30 -20.16 -2.32 1.34
N MET A 31 -20.22 -3.65 1.24
CA MET A 31 -20.45 -4.33 -0.04
C MET A 31 -21.79 -3.90 -0.65
N LYS A 32 -22.85 -3.86 0.15
CA LYS A 32 -24.18 -3.48 -0.30
C LYS A 32 -24.27 -2.03 -0.77
N SER A 33 -23.61 -1.10 -0.08
CA SER A 33 -23.72 0.34 -0.35
C SER A 33 -22.74 0.82 -1.42
N THR A 34 -21.57 0.18 -1.56
CA THR A 34 -20.50 0.65 -2.45
C THR A 34 -20.03 -0.37 -3.49
N GLY A 35 -20.34 -1.65 -3.31
CA GLY A 35 -19.77 -2.75 -4.11
C GLY A 35 -18.32 -3.10 -3.77
N LEU A 36 -17.71 -2.42 -2.79
CA LEU A 36 -16.32 -2.64 -2.40
C LEU A 36 -16.18 -3.75 -1.36
N LYS A 37 -15.09 -4.53 -1.45
CA LYS A 37 -14.71 -5.51 -0.43
C LYS A 37 -13.66 -4.91 0.49
N ALA A 38 -13.91 -5.02 1.80
CA ALA A 38 -12.92 -4.70 2.80
C ALA A 38 -11.88 -5.83 2.92
N GLU A 39 -10.60 -5.46 2.92
CA GLU A 39 -9.48 -6.36 3.26
C GLU A 39 -9.45 -6.61 4.77
N ALA A 40 -9.68 -5.56 5.57
CA ALA A 40 -9.80 -5.64 7.02
C ALA A 40 -10.90 -4.70 7.52
N VAL A 41 -11.59 -5.09 8.59
CA VAL A 41 -12.54 -4.24 9.30
C VAL A 41 -12.27 -4.41 10.79
N ARG A 42 -12.22 -3.31 11.55
CA ARG A 42 -12.09 -3.35 13.01
C ARG A 42 -12.69 -2.11 13.65
N PRO A 43 -13.03 -2.14 14.95
CA PRO A 43 -13.44 -0.93 15.66
C PRO A 43 -12.35 0.14 15.58
N ALA A 44 -12.75 1.39 15.33
CA ALA A 44 -11.82 2.52 15.38
C ALA A 44 -11.56 2.96 16.83
N PRO A 45 -10.48 3.69 17.11
CA PRO A 45 -10.24 4.31 18.41
C PRO A 45 -11.32 5.32 18.85
N VAL A 46 -12.14 5.79 17.90
CA VAL A 46 -13.29 6.68 18.14
C VAL A 46 -14.56 5.84 18.24
N LYS A 47 -15.28 5.96 19.36
CA LYS A 47 -16.52 5.20 19.61
C LYS A 47 -17.55 5.43 18.50
N GLY A 48 -18.14 4.34 18.01
CA GLY A 48 -19.16 4.37 16.95
C GLY A 48 -18.61 4.45 15.53
N LEU A 49 -17.29 4.42 15.37
CA LEU A 49 -16.63 4.32 14.06
C LEU A 49 -15.90 2.98 13.91
N TRP A 50 -15.81 2.55 12.66
CA TRP A 50 -15.06 1.39 12.22
C TRP A 50 -13.95 1.82 11.27
N GLU A 51 -12.78 1.22 11.42
CA GLU A 51 -11.70 1.28 10.45
C GLU A 51 -11.90 0.19 9.41
N VAL A 52 -11.91 0.59 8.15
CA VAL A 52 -12.05 -0.31 7.00
C VAL A 52 -10.87 -0.12 6.07
N VAL A 53 -10.14 -1.20 5.82
CA VAL A 53 -9.02 -1.24 4.89
C VAL A 53 -9.51 -1.70 3.53
N ILE A 54 -9.30 -0.89 2.50
CA ILE A 54 -9.64 -1.21 1.11
C ILE A 54 -8.45 -0.78 0.25
N GLN A 55 -7.86 -1.71 -0.49
CA GLN A 55 -6.71 -1.43 -1.38
C GLN A 55 -5.60 -0.67 -0.64
N ASP A 56 -5.20 -1.17 0.54
CA ASP A 56 -4.14 -0.58 1.36
C ASP A 56 -4.39 0.87 1.82
N ARG A 57 -5.65 1.32 1.80
CA ARG A 57 -6.11 2.61 2.35
C ARG A 57 -7.08 2.39 3.49
N ILE A 58 -7.08 3.31 4.46
CA ILE A 58 -8.00 3.27 5.60
C ILE A 58 -9.12 4.29 5.38
N PHE A 59 -10.34 3.82 5.55
CA PHE A 59 -11.55 4.62 5.63
C PHE A 59 -12.18 4.43 7.01
N TYR A 60 -12.90 5.45 7.45
CA TYR A 60 -13.66 5.40 8.69
C TYR A 60 -15.14 5.46 8.37
N VAL A 61 -15.92 4.54 8.92
CA VAL A 61 -17.36 4.43 8.64
C VAL A 61 -18.14 4.31 9.93
N ASP A 62 -19.40 4.73 9.92
CA ASP A 62 -20.34 4.45 11.00
C ASP A 62 -20.84 2.99 10.95
N ASP A 63 -21.53 2.56 12.00
CA ASP A 63 -22.07 1.19 12.17
C ASP A 63 -22.87 0.67 10.96
N ASP A 64 -23.61 1.57 10.29
CA ASP A 64 -24.47 1.25 9.15
C ASP A 64 -23.80 1.51 7.77
N VAL A 65 -22.56 2.02 7.74
CA VAL A 65 -21.85 2.44 6.52
C VAL A 65 -22.67 3.44 5.69
N LYS A 66 -23.34 4.38 6.37
CA LYS A 66 -24.07 5.50 5.77
C LYS A 66 -23.17 6.70 5.51
N VAL A 67 -22.09 6.82 6.29
CA VAL A 67 -21.10 7.90 6.18
C VAL A 67 -19.71 7.30 6.03
N VAL A 68 -18.91 7.88 5.14
CA VAL A 68 -17.50 7.52 4.95
C VAL A 68 -16.65 8.77 5.18
N PHE A 69 -15.67 8.65 6.08
CA PHE A 69 -14.63 9.63 6.29
C PHE A 69 -13.30 9.11 5.74
N SER A 70 -12.61 9.96 4.99
CA SER A 70 -11.26 9.72 4.48
C SER A 70 -10.34 10.83 4.98
N GLY A 71 -9.44 10.49 5.90
CA GLY A 71 -8.51 11.46 6.50
C GLY A 71 -7.63 10.79 7.55
N SER A 72 -7.03 11.60 8.42
CA SER A 72 -6.21 11.10 9.53
C SER A 72 -6.91 11.33 10.87
N LEU A 73 -6.88 10.30 11.72
CA LEU A 73 -7.16 10.43 13.15
C LEU A 73 -5.86 10.83 13.84
N ILE A 74 -5.85 12.03 14.41
CA ILE A 74 -4.76 12.54 15.23
C ILE A 74 -5.20 12.49 16.69
N ASP A 75 -4.50 11.72 17.51
CA ASP A 75 -4.60 11.84 18.95
C ASP A 75 -3.91 13.13 19.38
N THR A 76 -4.67 14.09 19.89
CA THR A 76 -4.15 15.40 20.28
C THR A 76 -3.40 15.41 21.60
N ALA A 77 -3.62 14.40 22.46
CA ALA A 77 -2.90 14.26 23.73
C ALA A 77 -1.46 13.80 23.48
N THR A 78 -1.28 12.83 22.59
CA THR A 78 0.04 12.28 22.22
C THR A 78 0.64 12.95 20.98
N LYS A 79 -0.16 13.70 20.23
CA LYS A 79 0.16 14.25 18.89
C LYS A 79 0.46 13.15 17.86
N THR A 80 -0.01 11.93 18.10
CA THR A 80 0.23 10.78 17.23
C THR A 80 -0.83 10.67 16.14
N ASN A 81 -0.39 10.41 14.90
CA ASN A 81 -1.29 10.09 13.81
C ASN A 81 -1.62 8.58 13.81
N LEU A 82 -2.76 8.23 14.39
CA LEU A 82 -3.20 6.84 14.56
C LEU A 82 -3.48 6.15 13.22
N THR A 83 -3.99 6.90 12.24
CA THR A 83 -4.20 6.36 10.88
C THR A 83 -2.87 5.98 10.23
N GLN A 84 -1.83 6.79 10.40
CA GLN A 84 -0.51 6.47 9.84
C GLN A 84 0.14 5.27 10.53
N GLU A 85 -0.01 5.12 11.85
CA GLU A 85 0.44 3.90 12.53
C GLU A 85 -0.25 2.67 12.00
N ARG A 86 -1.57 2.76 11.78
CA ARG A 86 -2.32 1.64 11.21
C ARG A 86 -1.91 1.36 9.76
N LEU A 87 -1.67 2.37 8.94
CA LEU A 87 -1.15 2.16 7.58
C LEU A 87 0.19 1.44 7.61
N ARG A 88 1.09 1.82 8.52
CA ARG A 88 2.36 1.11 8.72
C ARG A 88 2.14 -0.35 9.12
N GLU A 89 1.26 -0.63 10.09
CA GLU A 89 0.94 -2.01 10.48
C GLU A 89 0.44 -2.84 9.28
N VAL A 90 -0.53 -2.31 8.53
CA VAL A 90 -1.06 -3.00 7.34
C VAL A 90 0.04 -3.24 6.31
N ALA A 91 0.90 -2.25 6.07
CA ALA A 91 2.03 -2.38 5.15
C ALA A 91 3.04 -3.45 5.61
N ARG A 92 3.35 -3.52 6.91
CA ARG A 92 4.22 -4.56 7.48
C ARG A 92 3.64 -5.96 7.30
N ASP A 93 2.36 -6.12 7.64
CA ASP A 93 1.64 -7.41 7.52
C ASP A 93 1.57 -7.89 6.07
N ASN A 94 1.59 -6.94 5.11
CA ASN A 94 1.56 -7.21 3.69
C ASN A 94 2.95 -7.24 3.03
N TRP A 95 4.06 -7.01 3.75
CA TRP A 95 5.41 -6.94 3.15
C TRP A 95 5.75 -8.19 2.32
N LYS A 96 5.43 -9.37 2.84
CA LYS A 96 5.70 -10.65 2.15
C LYS A 96 4.73 -10.96 0.99
N LYS A 97 3.70 -10.14 0.80
CA LYS A 97 2.66 -10.32 -0.23
C LYS A 97 2.92 -9.46 -1.47
N TRP A 98 3.98 -8.66 -1.47
CA TRP A 98 4.38 -7.93 -2.66
C TRP A 98 4.79 -8.92 -3.76
N PRO A 99 4.45 -8.66 -5.03
CA PRO A 99 4.80 -9.51 -6.16
C PRO A 99 6.27 -9.27 -6.55
N PHE A 100 7.20 -9.71 -5.70
CA PHE A 100 8.64 -9.49 -5.88
C PHE A 100 9.18 -10.05 -7.20
N GLU A 101 8.49 -11.02 -7.81
CA GLU A 101 8.77 -11.58 -9.13
C GLU A 101 8.60 -10.57 -10.28
N ASP A 102 7.78 -9.52 -10.09
CA ASP A 102 7.55 -8.46 -11.07
C ASP A 102 8.57 -7.31 -10.95
N ALA A 103 9.46 -7.37 -9.94
CA ALA A 103 10.48 -6.38 -9.69
C ALA A 103 11.83 -6.78 -10.30
N VAL A 104 12.58 -5.78 -10.77
CA VAL A 104 14.00 -5.92 -11.05
C VAL A 104 14.76 -5.88 -9.72
N LYS A 105 15.35 -7.01 -9.34
CA LYS A 105 16.11 -7.14 -8.09
C LYS A 105 17.56 -6.76 -8.28
N GLN A 106 18.03 -5.75 -7.55
CA GLN A 106 19.45 -5.38 -7.46
C GLN A 106 19.96 -5.66 -6.05
N VAL A 107 21.17 -6.22 -5.93
CA VAL A 107 21.81 -6.51 -4.64
C VAL A 107 23.11 -5.72 -4.53
N PHE A 108 23.18 -4.88 -3.50
CA PHE A 108 24.32 -4.05 -3.17
C PHE A 108 25.01 -4.62 -1.92
N GLY A 109 26.30 -4.94 -2.01
CA GLY A 109 27.04 -5.56 -0.92
C GLY A 109 26.44 -6.90 -0.50
N LYS A 110 26.16 -7.09 0.80
CA LYS A 110 25.58 -8.34 1.33
C LYS A 110 24.07 -8.47 1.11
N GLY A 111 23.35 -7.38 0.82
CA GLY A 111 21.91 -7.42 0.52
C GLY A 111 20.98 -7.76 1.68
N GLU A 112 21.39 -7.57 2.93
CA GLU A 112 20.62 -8.02 4.10
C GLU A 112 19.41 -7.13 4.43
N ARG A 113 19.41 -5.89 3.93
CA ARG A 113 18.31 -4.93 4.08
C ARG A 113 17.50 -4.89 2.80
N GLU A 114 16.22 -4.58 2.88
CA GLU A 114 15.34 -4.59 1.71
C GLU A 114 14.60 -3.26 1.55
N VAL A 115 14.40 -2.86 0.30
CA VAL A 115 13.53 -1.74 -0.06
C VAL A 115 12.81 -2.03 -1.36
N ILE A 116 11.55 -1.61 -1.45
CA ILE A 116 10.78 -1.62 -2.69
C ILE A 116 10.82 -0.20 -3.26
N VAL A 117 11.04 -0.05 -4.57
CA VAL A 117 11.00 1.24 -5.25
C VAL A 117 10.19 1.16 -6.53
N PHE A 118 9.27 2.11 -6.71
CA PHE A 118 8.64 2.37 -8.00
C PHE A 118 9.46 3.40 -8.75
N SER A 119 9.87 3.06 -9.97
CA SER A 119 10.89 3.80 -10.71
C SER A 119 10.63 3.79 -12.21
N ASP A 120 11.14 4.78 -12.91
CA ASP A 120 11.04 4.90 -14.38
C ASP A 120 12.44 5.06 -14.99
N ALA A 121 12.74 4.32 -16.05
CA ALA A 121 13.99 4.39 -16.80
C ALA A 121 14.30 5.79 -17.38
N ASN A 122 13.28 6.65 -17.50
CA ASN A 122 13.37 8.00 -18.06
C ASN A 122 13.41 9.10 -16.99
N CYS A 123 13.40 8.75 -15.70
CA CYS A 123 13.30 9.66 -14.57
C CYS A 123 14.69 10.06 -14.01
N THR A 124 15.02 11.35 -14.03
CA THR A 124 16.31 11.86 -13.52
C THR A 124 16.50 11.60 -12.02
N TYR A 125 15.46 11.83 -11.20
CA TYR A 125 15.53 11.56 -9.75
C TYR A 125 15.68 10.07 -9.44
N CYS A 126 15.16 9.21 -10.31
CA CYS A 126 15.27 7.77 -10.21
C CYS A 126 16.70 7.30 -10.48
N ARG A 127 17.41 7.96 -11.42
CA ARG A 127 18.85 7.73 -11.64
C ARG A 127 19.67 8.14 -10.43
N MET A 128 19.38 9.30 -9.85
CA MET A 128 20.07 9.78 -8.64
C MET A 128 19.96 8.77 -7.49
N MET A 129 18.83 8.06 -7.39
CA MET A 129 18.66 7.03 -6.35
C MET A 129 19.58 5.82 -6.53
N GLU A 130 20.02 5.48 -7.74
CA GLU A 130 20.98 4.38 -7.93
C GLU A 130 22.31 4.66 -7.23
N ASP A 131 22.79 5.90 -7.28
CA ASP A 131 23.98 6.32 -6.54
C ASP A 131 23.74 6.26 -5.03
N THR A 132 22.56 6.68 -4.58
CA THR A 132 22.14 6.58 -3.17
C THR A 132 22.12 5.11 -2.69
N PHE A 133 21.59 4.18 -3.48
CA PHE A 133 21.56 2.76 -3.15
C PHE A 133 22.97 2.15 -3.11
N ALA A 134 23.81 2.52 -4.08
CA ALA A 134 25.21 2.09 -4.10
C ALA A 134 25.99 2.59 -2.88
N ALA A 135 25.78 3.85 -2.47
CA ALA A 135 26.43 4.46 -1.32
C ALA A 135 25.98 3.82 0.01
N ALA A 136 24.69 3.51 0.16
CA ALA A 136 24.17 2.83 1.35
C ALA A 136 24.78 1.42 1.51
N GLY A 137 24.90 0.67 0.40
CA GLY A 137 25.40 -0.71 0.41
C GLY A 137 24.55 -1.63 1.30
N ASN A 138 24.94 -2.90 1.42
CA ASN A 138 24.21 -3.92 2.20
C ASN A 138 22.67 -3.84 2.03
N LEU A 139 22.21 -3.75 0.78
CA LEU A 139 20.83 -3.42 0.45
C LEU A 139 20.39 -4.24 -0.77
N THR A 140 19.19 -4.78 -0.69
CA THR A 140 18.46 -5.39 -1.79
C THR A 140 17.36 -4.41 -2.20
N VAL A 141 17.39 -3.98 -3.46
CA VAL A 141 16.41 -3.06 -4.04
C VAL A 141 15.53 -3.84 -4.99
N TYR A 142 14.22 -3.82 -4.76
CA TYR A 142 13.21 -4.39 -5.64
C TYR A 142 12.56 -3.26 -6.42
N THR A 143 13.00 -3.07 -7.67
CA THR A 143 12.55 -2.00 -8.55
C THR A 143 11.34 -2.43 -9.39
N PHE A 144 10.17 -1.91 -9.06
CA PHE A 144 8.97 -2.01 -9.90
C PHE A 144 9.03 -0.92 -10.98
N ILE A 145 9.41 -1.33 -12.18
CA ILE A 145 9.53 -0.41 -13.33
C ILE A 145 8.14 0.01 -13.78
N VAL A 146 7.89 1.32 -13.82
CA VAL A 146 6.64 1.94 -14.25
C VAL A 146 6.91 3.04 -15.29
N PRO A 147 6.44 2.88 -16.55
CA PRO A 147 6.60 3.90 -17.58
C PRO A 147 5.64 5.08 -17.33
N MET A 148 6.10 6.10 -16.60
CA MET A 148 5.36 7.31 -16.28
C MET A 148 5.79 8.50 -17.16
N LEU A 149 6.99 8.46 -17.72
CA LEU A 149 7.66 9.58 -18.37
C LEU A 149 8.22 9.18 -19.74
N ARG A 150 8.04 10.07 -20.72
CA ARG A 150 8.72 10.02 -22.04
C ARG A 150 8.60 8.68 -22.78
N GLY A 151 7.46 8.01 -22.63
CA GLY A 151 7.15 6.75 -23.31
C GLY A 151 7.78 5.53 -22.65
N GLU A 152 7.55 4.36 -23.26
CA GLU A 152 7.85 3.07 -22.65
C GLU A 152 9.16 2.44 -23.13
N THR A 153 9.76 2.92 -24.23
CA THR A 153 10.86 2.24 -24.94
C THR A 153 11.98 1.73 -24.02
N ASN A 154 12.63 2.61 -23.26
CA ASN A 154 13.73 2.20 -22.36
C ASN A 154 13.25 1.23 -21.27
N ASN A 155 12.06 1.45 -20.72
CA ASN A 155 11.47 0.56 -19.71
C ASN A 155 11.23 -0.84 -20.30
N ARG A 156 10.68 -0.92 -21.53
CA ARG A 156 10.45 -2.16 -22.27
C ARG A 156 11.75 -2.87 -22.59
N GLU A 157 12.75 -2.15 -23.10
CA GLU A 157 14.07 -2.70 -23.45
C GLU A 157 14.77 -3.32 -22.25
N ILE A 158 14.64 -2.72 -21.07
CA ILE A 158 15.18 -3.27 -19.83
C ILE A 158 14.47 -4.56 -19.42
N VAL A 159 13.14 -4.56 -19.31
CA VAL A 159 12.40 -5.78 -18.87
C VAL A 159 12.47 -6.91 -19.89
N CYS A 160 12.70 -6.59 -21.16
CA CYS A 160 12.88 -7.55 -22.24
C CYS A 160 14.33 -8.01 -22.45
N SER A 161 15.28 -7.48 -21.67
CA SER A 161 16.68 -7.87 -21.79
C SER A 161 16.92 -9.27 -21.21
N LYS A 162 18.07 -9.87 -21.55
CA LYS A 162 18.47 -11.18 -21.00
C LYS A 162 18.67 -11.14 -19.48
N ASP A 163 19.11 -9.99 -18.97
CA ASP A 163 19.29 -9.73 -17.55
C ASP A 163 18.76 -8.31 -17.24
N PRO A 164 17.48 -8.19 -16.82
CA PRO A 164 16.88 -6.91 -16.49
C PRO A 164 17.60 -6.15 -15.38
N ALA A 165 18.24 -6.84 -14.43
CA ALA A 165 18.98 -6.20 -13.35
C ALA A 165 20.27 -5.55 -13.86
N GLU A 166 21.01 -6.25 -14.71
CA GLU A 166 22.19 -5.70 -15.37
C GLU A 166 21.80 -4.54 -16.31
N ALA A 167 20.77 -4.71 -17.14
CA ALA A 167 20.31 -3.67 -18.06
C ALA A 167 19.83 -2.42 -17.32
N TRP A 168 19.08 -2.57 -16.23
CA TRP A 168 18.66 -1.46 -15.39
C TRP A 168 19.86 -0.73 -14.78
N HIS A 169 20.80 -1.45 -14.16
CA HIS A 169 21.99 -0.84 -13.55
C HIS A 169 22.86 -0.10 -14.59
N ASN A 170 23.13 -0.73 -15.73
CA ASN A 170 23.89 -0.13 -16.82
C ASN A 170 23.22 1.15 -17.34
N TRP A 171 21.90 1.13 -17.51
CA TRP A 171 21.18 2.30 -17.97
C TRP A 171 21.13 3.40 -16.92
N MET A 172 20.66 3.09 -15.71
CA MET A 172 20.30 4.08 -14.70
C MET A 172 21.50 4.64 -13.97
N ALA A 173 22.51 3.81 -13.65
CA ALA A 173 23.72 4.23 -12.95
C ALA A 173 24.87 4.61 -13.91
N ARG A 174 24.99 3.94 -15.06
CA ARG A 174 26.16 4.12 -15.96
C ARG A 174 25.85 4.86 -17.26
N GLY A 175 24.57 5.11 -17.56
CA GLY A 175 24.15 5.79 -18.78
C GLY A 175 24.32 4.97 -20.06
N ILE A 176 24.51 3.64 -19.95
CA ILE A 176 24.66 2.74 -21.09
C ILE A 176 23.26 2.31 -21.53
N ALA A 177 22.85 2.73 -22.73
CA ALA A 177 21.51 2.45 -23.26
C ALA A 177 21.24 0.93 -23.36
N PRO A 178 20.02 0.47 -23.02
CA PRO A 178 19.65 -0.93 -23.20
C PRO A 178 19.58 -1.26 -24.70
N ALA A 179 19.81 -2.53 -25.03
CA ALA A 179 19.66 -2.99 -26.41
C ALA A 179 18.17 -2.98 -26.81
N PRO A 180 17.85 -2.84 -28.11
CA PRO A 180 16.48 -2.96 -28.59
C PRO A 180 15.84 -4.26 -28.13
N ALA A 181 14.61 -4.17 -27.64
CA ALA A 181 13.86 -5.32 -27.15
C ALA A 181 13.65 -6.34 -28.29
N PRO A 182 13.83 -7.64 -28.03
CA PRO A 182 13.57 -8.68 -29.02
C PRO A 182 12.14 -8.61 -29.58
N GLU A 183 11.99 -9.04 -30.84
CA GLU A 183 10.68 -9.24 -31.44
C GLU A 183 9.87 -10.25 -30.62
N GLY A 184 8.59 -9.97 -30.39
CA GLY A 184 7.71 -10.85 -29.61
C GLY A 184 7.93 -10.87 -28.10
N CYS A 185 8.83 -10.04 -27.54
CA CYS A 185 8.99 -9.94 -26.09
C CYS A 185 7.67 -9.54 -25.39
N ASP A 186 7.30 -10.29 -24.34
CA ASP A 186 6.24 -9.95 -23.42
C ASP A 186 6.69 -8.91 -22.37
N ALA A 187 6.18 -7.69 -22.49
CA ALA A 187 6.41 -6.60 -21.55
C ALA A 187 5.23 -6.39 -20.58
N SER A 188 4.34 -7.38 -20.43
CA SER A 188 3.14 -7.29 -19.58
C SER A 188 3.42 -6.97 -18.11
N VAL A 189 4.65 -7.22 -17.64
CA VAL A 189 5.13 -6.81 -16.30
C VAL A 189 4.99 -5.31 -16.07
N LEU A 190 5.22 -4.47 -17.10
CA LEU A 190 5.09 -3.02 -16.98
C LEU A 190 3.63 -2.62 -16.71
N GLN A 191 2.67 -3.33 -17.29
CA GLN A 191 1.24 -3.11 -17.00
C GLN A 191 0.83 -3.63 -15.62
N ARG A 192 1.41 -4.75 -15.15
CA ARG A 192 1.18 -5.25 -13.78
C ARG A 192 1.73 -4.24 -12.75
N ASN A 193 2.93 -3.72 -12.98
CA ASN A 193 3.55 -2.69 -12.16
C ASN A 193 2.73 -1.39 -12.17
N ALA A 194 2.21 -0.96 -13.32
CA ALA A 194 1.36 0.23 -13.41
C ALA A 194 0.03 0.05 -12.65
N ARG A 195 -0.57 -1.15 -12.68
CA ARG A 195 -1.76 -1.47 -11.85
C ARG A 195 -1.44 -1.45 -10.36
N LEU A 196 -0.29 -1.98 -9.96
CA LEU A 196 0.19 -1.95 -8.58
C LEU A 196 0.45 -0.52 -8.10
N MET A 197 1.07 0.30 -8.94
CA MET A 197 1.29 1.74 -8.70
C MET A 197 -0.03 2.47 -8.44
N SER A 198 -1.05 2.19 -9.25
CA SER A 198 -2.40 2.75 -9.08
C SER A 198 -3.06 2.32 -7.77
N ARG A 199 -2.95 1.02 -7.40
CA ARG A 199 -3.47 0.49 -6.12
C ARG A 199 -2.90 1.26 -4.93
N TYR A 200 -1.58 1.48 -4.91
CA TYR A 200 -0.92 2.21 -3.84
C TYR A 200 -1.03 3.74 -3.97
N ASN A 201 -1.79 4.26 -4.95
CA ASN A 201 -1.92 5.69 -5.22
C ASN A 201 -0.55 6.39 -5.29
N ILE A 202 0.35 5.80 -6.08
CA ILE A 202 1.67 6.37 -6.34
C ILE A 202 1.54 7.36 -7.49
N THR A 203 1.86 8.62 -7.21
CA THR A 203 1.68 9.75 -8.12
C THR A 203 3.00 10.32 -8.65
N GLY A 204 4.14 9.77 -8.24
CA GLY A 204 5.45 10.19 -8.68
C GLY A 204 6.51 9.12 -8.43
N ALA A 205 7.64 9.26 -9.11
CA ALA A 205 8.80 8.38 -8.97
C ALA A 205 10.06 9.22 -8.61
N PRO A 206 10.99 8.69 -7.81
CA PRO A 206 10.89 7.39 -7.13
C PRO A 206 9.93 7.43 -5.94
N THR A 207 9.21 6.34 -5.69
CA THR A 207 8.48 6.12 -4.43
C THR A 207 8.97 4.83 -3.80
N LEU A 208 9.42 4.91 -2.54
CA LEU A 208 10.00 3.82 -1.79
C LEU A 208 9.05 3.33 -0.69
N PHE A 209 9.08 2.02 -0.46
CA PHE A 209 8.40 1.35 0.65
C PHE A 209 9.40 0.52 1.44
N PHE A 210 9.29 0.57 2.77
CA PHE A 210 10.21 -0.06 3.69
C PHE A 210 9.54 -1.22 4.45
N PRO A 211 10.31 -2.23 4.89
CA PRO A 211 9.80 -3.31 5.75
C PRO A 211 9.16 -2.81 7.06
N SER A 212 9.50 -1.61 7.52
CA SER A 212 8.88 -0.94 8.68
C SER A 212 7.44 -0.50 8.44
N GLY A 213 6.99 -0.49 7.17
CA GLY A 213 5.72 0.03 6.71
C GLY A 213 5.76 1.51 6.32
N ASP A 214 6.90 2.19 6.48
CA ASP A 214 7.06 3.56 6.02
C ASP A 214 7.07 3.64 4.48
N ARG A 215 6.60 4.78 3.97
CA ARG A 215 6.60 5.14 2.54
C ARG A 215 7.22 6.51 2.35
N MET A 216 8.09 6.65 1.36
CA MET A 216 8.71 7.92 0.98
C MET A 216 8.56 8.19 -0.51
N THR A 217 8.22 9.42 -0.89
CA THR A 217 8.13 9.85 -2.29
C THR A 217 9.20 10.90 -2.56
N GLY A 218 9.89 10.77 -3.69
CA GLY A 218 11.00 11.61 -4.11
C GLY A 218 12.36 10.96 -3.84
N ALA A 219 13.38 11.50 -4.51
CA ALA A 219 14.75 11.11 -4.25
C ALA A 219 15.19 11.56 -2.84
N MET A 220 16.11 10.80 -2.26
CA MET A 220 16.66 11.04 -0.92
C MET A 220 18.17 10.87 -0.92
N THR A 221 18.83 11.49 0.06
CA THR A 221 20.27 11.32 0.27
C THR A 221 20.58 9.95 0.92
N PRO A 222 21.83 9.47 0.87
CA PRO A 222 22.24 8.26 1.57
C PRO A 222 21.91 8.30 3.07
N GLU A 223 22.08 9.44 3.74
CA GLU A 223 21.79 9.59 5.17
C GLU A 223 20.30 9.46 5.46
N GLN A 224 19.45 10.02 4.60
CA GLN A 224 18.01 9.87 4.71
C GLN A 224 17.59 8.42 4.50
N LEU A 225 18.15 7.75 3.48
CA LEU A 225 17.88 6.33 3.24
C LEU A 225 18.29 5.47 4.43
N GLU A 226 19.50 5.68 4.97
CA GLU A 226 19.98 4.97 6.15
C GLU A 226 19.09 5.19 7.36
N SER A 227 18.60 6.42 7.58
CA SER A 227 17.64 6.70 8.64
C SER A 227 16.34 5.91 8.52
N MET A 228 15.86 5.68 7.29
CA MET A 228 14.66 4.90 7.04
C MET A 228 14.90 3.40 7.19
N LEU A 229 16.08 2.90 6.79
CA LEU A 229 16.44 1.48 6.87
C LEU A 229 16.67 0.98 8.31
N GLN A 230 16.86 1.88 9.28
CA GLN A 230 17.13 1.56 10.69
C GLN A 230 15.89 1.55 11.59
N ARG A 231 14.72 1.90 11.06
CA ARG A 231 13.44 1.94 11.79
C ARG A 231 12.77 0.58 11.81
#